data_AF-H5SE41-F1
#
_entry.id   AF-H5SE41-F1
#
_cell.length_a   1.000
_cell.length_b   1.000
_cell.length_c   1.000
_cell.angle_alpha   90.00
_cell.angle_beta   90.00
_cell.angle_gamma   90.00
#
_symmetry.space_group_name_H-M   'P 1'
#
loop_
_entity.id
_entity.type
_entity.pdbx_description
1 polymer ?
#
loop_
_entity_poly.entity_id
_entity_poly.type
_entity_poly.pdbx_seq_one_letter_code
_entity_poly.pdbx_strand_id
1 'polypeptide(L)'
;MLIPAEPELTYKGIAAVIADGVSACEDGKVASETCVKSLLWDYYATPDSWSVKHAVEKVLSATNRWLYSHGLASTLSVLIAKSTTGYLFHIGDSRIFRLRGGTLEQLTQDHRWGPGASRYLARALGIDLNLDIDHKTFPIAQGDVFLFTTDGVHDWLAADDLLAIVQNCPDLDHAACEIVRRARAAGSADDLTCQIVRFDKLPLPDEQEALRKLTALPFPPLLEPGMRLDGYRIVREICASPRVQIYQAVDEQTGEMVVLKTPSPNFADDPIYIDLFAHEEWVGSRLKSPHVMQIKKPKVRSCLYLVAEYIPGQTLRQWMDDHPRRSIQEVRVLVSQIAKGLLAFHRLDMLHQDLNPTNVMIDRDGIVKLIDFGSTKIAGVEEIASPLSRIHLLGTRHYAAPEYFLGYAGTQSSDQFSLAVIAYELLTNRLPYGESYGEGSLTRLKYTSARRFNPELPIWMDKALVKALSLNPEHRYKTLSEFVYDLNHPNPSFLRRQEPLIERHPVRFWRLAAALGWVLNLILGLLLIRLLQG
;
A
#
# COMPACT_ATOMS: atom_id res chain seq x y z
N MET A 1 -22.90 -16.07 -3.83
CA MET A 1 -22.17 -15.49 -2.69
C MET A 1 -21.37 -16.59 -2.01
N LEU A 2 -20.18 -16.28 -1.50
CA LEU A 2 -19.38 -17.18 -0.65
C LEU A 2 -19.01 -16.45 0.64
N ILE A 3 -19.32 -17.08 1.77
CA ILE A 3 -18.85 -16.68 3.10
C ILE A 3 -17.84 -17.75 3.51
N PRO A 4 -16.53 -17.47 3.48
CA PRO A 4 -15.53 -18.45 3.89
C PRO A 4 -15.53 -18.62 5.42
N ALA A 5 -14.88 -19.67 5.89
CA ALA A 5 -14.57 -19.82 7.32
C ALA A 5 -13.35 -18.98 7.71
N GLU A 6 -13.11 -18.81 9.02
CA GLU A 6 -11.83 -18.28 9.48
C GLU A 6 -10.68 -19.24 9.14
N PRO A 7 -9.48 -18.75 8.78
CA PRO A 7 -9.05 -17.34 8.80
C PRO A 7 -9.33 -16.54 7.51
N GLU A 8 -9.83 -17.20 6.46
CA GLU A 8 -10.08 -16.58 5.16
C GLU A 8 -11.12 -15.46 5.23
N LEU A 9 -12.13 -15.60 6.10
CA LEU A 9 -13.11 -14.54 6.36
C LEU A 9 -12.45 -13.23 6.81
N THR A 10 -11.49 -13.31 7.73
CA THR A 10 -10.73 -12.14 8.18
C THR A 10 -9.85 -11.54 7.08
N TYR A 11 -9.11 -12.36 6.34
CA TYR A 11 -8.10 -11.87 5.39
C TYR A 11 -8.64 -11.55 3.99
N LYS A 12 -9.70 -12.23 3.56
CA LYS A 12 -10.28 -12.13 2.21
C LYS A 12 -11.69 -11.54 2.20
N GLY A 13 -12.39 -11.57 3.33
CA GLY A 13 -13.75 -11.06 3.42
C GLY A 13 -14.78 -11.97 2.77
N ILE A 14 -15.94 -11.40 2.48
CA ILE A 14 -17.09 -12.07 1.87
C ILE A 14 -17.22 -11.64 0.41
N ALA A 15 -17.52 -12.55 -0.50
CA ALA A 15 -17.70 -12.24 -1.91
C ALA A 15 -19.13 -12.53 -2.39
N ALA A 16 -19.79 -11.52 -2.95
CA ALA A 16 -21.05 -11.62 -3.69
C ALA A 16 -20.78 -11.30 -5.17
N VAL A 17 -21.35 -12.12 -6.06
CA VAL A 17 -21.03 -12.10 -7.48
C VAL A 17 -22.30 -12.39 -8.26
N ILE A 18 -22.54 -11.61 -9.30
CA ILE A 18 -23.54 -11.88 -10.33
C ILE A 18 -22.86 -11.78 -11.69
N ALA A 19 -23.24 -12.66 -12.61
CA ALA A 19 -22.72 -12.70 -13.97
C ALA A 19 -23.86 -13.06 -14.91
N ASP A 20 -23.79 -12.55 -16.13
CA ASP A 20 -24.74 -12.85 -17.19
C ASP A 20 -24.02 -13.23 -18.47
N GLY A 21 -24.53 -14.23 -19.19
CA GLY A 21 -23.93 -14.72 -20.42
C GLY A 21 -24.28 -13.80 -21.59
N VAL A 22 -23.33 -13.45 -22.45
CA VAL A 22 -23.66 -12.64 -23.63
C VAL A 22 -24.27 -13.53 -24.71
N SER A 23 -25.54 -13.29 -25.06
CA SER A 23 -26.33 -14.11 -26.00
C SER A 23 -25.77 -14.18 -27.43
N ALA A 24 -24.83 -13.28 -27.78
CA ALA A 24 -24.15 -13.26 -29.07
C ALA A 24 -22.95 -14.23 -29.15
N CYS A 25 -22.54 -14.85 -28.05
CA CYS A 25 -21.42 -15.77 -27.95
C CYS A 25 -21.87 -17.22 -27.82
N GLU A 26 -21.00 -18.17 -28.20
CA GLU A 26 -21.26 -19.60 -27.98
C GLU A 26 -21.44 -19.85 -26.47
N ASP A 27 -22.48 -20.59 -26.09
CA ASP A 27 -22.76 -21.06 -24.72
C ASP A 27 -22.56 -20.03 -23.59
N GLY A 28 -23.38 -18.97 -23.57
CA GLY A 28 -23.35 -17.92 -22.55
C GLY A 28 -23.48 -18.43 -21.11
N LYS A 29 -24.11 -19.60 -20.90
CA LYS A 29 -24.18 -20.27 -19.60
C LYS A 29 -22.79 -20.70 -19.10
N VAL A 30 -21.97 -21.31 -19.96
CA VAL A 30 -20.62 -21.72 -19.60
C VAL A 30 -19.75 -20.49 -19.29
N ALA A 31 -19.93 -19.40 -20.03
CA ALA A 31 -19.21 -18.16 -19.80
C ALA A 31 -19.50 -17.57 -18.40
N SER A 32 -20.78 -17.37 -18.06
CA SER A 32 -21.19 -16.79 -16.77
C SER A 32 -20.85 -17.72 -15.59
N GLU A 33 -21.05 -19.03 -15.74
CA GLU A 33 -20.68 -20.02 -14.72
C GLU A 33 -19.18 -20.01 -14.45
N THR A 34 -18.35 -19.90 -15.50
CA THR A 34 -16.89 -19.81 -15.36
C THR A 34 -16.47 -18.54 -14.65
N CYS A 35 -17.03 -17.38 -15.02
CA CYS A 35 -16.74 -16.11 -14.36
C CYS A 35 -16.99 -16.18 -12.85
N VAL A 36 -18.15 -16.71 -12.45
CA VAL A 36 -18.52 -16.81 -11.03
C VAL A 36 -17.61 -17.80 -10.30
N LYS A 37 -17.38 -18.98 -10.87
CA LYS A 37 -16.57 -20.03 -10.23
C LYS A 37 -15.10 -19.63 -10.10
N SER A 38 -14.49 -19.15 -11.17
CA SER A 38 -13.09 -18.70 -11.14
C SER A 38 -12.90 -17.58 -10.12
N LEU A 39 -13.80 -16.60 -10.07
CA LEU A 39 -13.70 -15.56 -9.06
C LEU A 39 -13.87 -16.12 -7.64
N LEU A 40 -14.89 -16.94 -7.38
CA LEU A 40 -15.18 -17.44 -6.02
C LEU A 40 -14.18 -18.51 -5.54
N TRP A 41 -13.41 -19.15 -6.40
CA TRP A 41 -12.36 -20.10 -5.98
C TRP A 41 -10.97 -19.48 -6.03
N ASP A 42 -10.61 -18.85 -7.15
CA ASP A 42 -9.24 -18.37 -7.34
C ASP A 42 -8.95 -17.14 -6.47
N TYR A 43 -9.96 -16.31 -6.17
CA TYR A 43 -9.79 -15.18 -5.24
C TYR A 43 -9.34 -15.62 -3.85
N TYR A 44 -9.98 -16.64 -3.27
CA TYR A 44 -9.63 -17.15 -1.95
C TYR A 44 -8.33 -17.96 -1.97
N ALA A 45 -7.95 -18.53 -3.11
CA ALA A 45 -6.65 -19.18 -3.30
C ALA A 45 -5.48 -18.19 -3.49
N THR A 46 -5.73 -16.89 -3.65
CA THR A 46 -4.64 -15.89 -3.76
C THR A 46 -3.90 -15.68 -2.43
N PRO A 47 -2.63 -15.25 -2.43
CA PRO A 47 -1.89 -14.96 -1.19
C PRO A 47 -2.60 -13.96 -0.27
N ASP A 48 -2.64 -14.22 1.04
CA ASP A 48 -3.32 -13.37 2.04
C ASP A 48 -2.78 -11.93 2.11
N SER A 49 -1.54 -11.73 1.66
CA SER A 49 -0.91 -10.42 1.61
C SER A 49 -1.40 -9.53 0.47
N TRP A 50 -2.12 -10.08 -0.53
CA TRP A 50 -2.59 -9.29 -1.65
C TRP A 50 -3.78 -8.42 -1.25
N SER A 51 -3.76 -7.14 -1.65
CA SER A 51 -4.94 -6.28 -1.59
C SER A 51 -6.10 -6.90 -2.40
N VAL A 52 -7.34 -6.60 -2.00
CA VAL A 52 -8.55 -7.09 -2.68
C VAL A 52 -8.51 -6.73 -4.17
N LYS A 53 -8.15 -5.47 -4.48
CA LYS A 53 -7.98 -4.98 -5.85
C LYS A 53 -6.98 -5.81 -6.63
N HIS A 54 -5.79 -6.02 -6.09
CA HIS A 54 -4.75 -6.77 -6.79
C HIS A 54 -5.15 -8.22 -7.05
N ALA A 55 -5.75 -8.88 -6.04
CA ALA A 55 -6.21 -10.26 -6.17
C ALA A 55 -7.28 -10.41 -7.25
N VAL A 56 -8.30 -9.55 -7.25
CA VAL A 56 -9.38 -9.59 -8.24
C VAL A 56 -8.87 -9.27 -9.64
N GLU A 57 -8.05 -8.23 -9.82
CA GLU A 57 -7.48 -7.89 -11.14
C GLU A 57 -6.67 -9.06 -11.72
N LYS A 58 -5.90 -9.77 -10.89
CA LYS A 58 -5.12 -10.94 -11.31
C LYS A 58 -6.00 -12.11 -11.72
N VAL A 59 -7.00 -12.43 -10.90
CA VAL A 59 -7.96 -13.51 -11.19
C VAL A 59 -8.73 -13.20 -12.47
N LEU A 60 -9.35 -12.02 -12.57
CA LEU A 60 -10.14 -11.64 -13.74
C LEU A 60 -9.31 -11.51 -15.01
N SER A 61 -8.05 -11.08 -14.92
CA SER A 61 -7.15 -11.08 -16.09
C SER A 61 -6.89 -12.49 -16.62
N ALA A 62 -6.78 -13.49 -15.74
CA ALA A 62 -6.60 -14.89 -16.14
C ALA A 62 -7.90 -15.45 -16.75
N THR A 63 -9.03 -15.23 -16.09
CA THR A 63 -10.36 -15.63 -16.57
C THR A 63 -10.68 -15.02 -17.93
N ASN A 64 -10.39 -13.74 -18.12
CA ASN A 64 -10.63 -13.01 -19.37
C ASN A 64 -9.88 -13.63 -20.55
N ARG A 65 -8.61 -13.97 -20.36
CA ARG A 65 -7.80 -14.62 -21.42
C ARG A 65 -8.35 -15.99 -21.77
N TRP A 66 -8.80 -16.75 -20.78
CA TRP A 66 -9.41 -18.05 -21.02
C TRP A 66 -10.70 -17.92 -21.82
N LEU A 67 -11.62 -17.03 -21.42
CA LEU A 67 -12.87 -16.78 -22.13
C LEU A 67 -12.63 -16.30 -23.57
N TYR A 68 -11.73 -15.34 -23.75
CA TYR A 68 -11.34 -14.82 -25.06
C TYR A 68 -10.83 -15.93 -25.99
N SER A 69 -10.01 -16.85 -25.46
CA SER A 69 -9.49 -17.98 -26.25
C SER A 69 -10.54 -19.01 -26.68
N HIS A 70 -11.69 -19.04 -26.00
CA HIS A 70 -12.80 -19.95 -26.30
C HIS A 70 -13.98 -19.25 -26.99
N GLY A 71 -13.86 -17.96 -27.36
CA GLY A 71 -14.95 -17.20 -27.99
C GLY A 71 -16.16 -16.97 -27.07
N LEU A 72 -15.96 -17.06 -25.76
CA LEU A 72 -17.01 -16.91 -24.73
C LEU A 72 -16.99 -15.48 -24.20
N ALA A 73 -18.17 -14.92 -23.87
CA ALA A 73 -18.25 -13.63 -23.20
C ALA A 73 -19.33 -13.58 -22.13
N SER A 74 -19.05 -12.81 -21.07
CA SER A 74 -19.97 -12.65 -19.94
C SER A 74 -19.76 -11.32 -19.23
N THR A 75 -20.85 -10.78 -18.69
CA THR A 75 -20.84 -9.64 -17.77
C THR A 75 -20.47 -10.13 -16.37
N LEU A 76 -19.91 -9.24 -15.55
CA LEU A 76 -19.57 -9.57 -14.17
C LEU A 76 -19.68 -8.34 -13.27
N SER A 77 -20.45 -8.48 -12.20
CA SER A 77 -20.52 -7.50 -11.11
C SER A 77 -20.22 -8.18 -9.79
N VAL A 78 -19.24 -7.63 -9.07
CA VAL A 78 -18.66 -8.22 -7.86
C VAL A 78 -18.74 -7.22 -6.73
N LEU A 79 -19.14 -7.68 -5.55
CA LEU A 79 -18.93 -6.99 -4.29
C LEU A 79 -18.12 -7.89 -3.36
N ILE A 80 -16.96 -7.41 -2.95
CA ILE A 80 -16.18 -8.02 -1.87
C ILE A 80 -16.29 -7.11 -0.64
N ALA A 81 -16.78 -7.65 0.46
CA ALA A 81 -16.83 -6.96 1.75
C ALA A 81 -15.72 -7.51 2.66
N LYS A 82 -14.72 -6.69 2.96
CA LYS A 82 -13.61 -7.03 3.86
C LYS A 82 -13.53 -5.98 4.96
N SER A 83 -13.55 -6.42 6.22
CA SER A 83 -13.69 -5.52 7.38
C SER A 83 -14.98 -4.67 7.25
N THR A 84 -14.87 -3.34 7.27
CA THR A 84 -15.96 -2.38 7.07
C THR A 84 -15.95 -1.75 5.67
N THR A 85 -15.21 -2.33 4.73
CA THR A 85 -15.00 -1.76 3.39
C THR A 85 -15.59 -2.67 2.30
N GLY A 86 -16.36 -2.08 1.41
CA GLY A 86 -16.87 -2.70 0.19
C GLY A 86 -15.97 -2.37 -1.00
N TYR A 87 -15.56 -3.39 -1.73
CA TYR A 87 -14.80 -3.32 -2.96
C TYR A 87 -15.70 -3.81 -4.10
N LEU A 88 -16.03 -2.94 -5.03
CA LEU A 88 -16.88 -3.24 -6.17
C LEU A 88 -16.03 -3.31 -7.43
N PHE A 89 -16.24 -4.37 -8.21
CA PHE A 89 -15.63 -4.57 -9.52
C PHE A 89 -16.73 -4.85 -10.53
N HIS A 90 -16.71 -4.16 -11.67
CA HIS A 90 -17.79 -4.23 -12.63
C HIS A 90 -17.30 -4.16 -14.07
N ILE A 91 -17.88 -5.03 -14.90
CA ILE A 91 -17.76 -4.99 -16.36
C ILE A 91 -19.04 -5.56 -17.00
N GLY A 92 -19.67 -4.78 -17.87
CA GLY A 92 -20.93 -5.15 -18.53
C GLY A 92 -22.10 -4.29 -18.07
N ASP A 93 -23.27 -4.89 -17.93
CA ASP A 93 -24.53 -4.17 -17.67
C ASP A 93 -25.36 -4.76 -16.51
N SER A 94 -24.87 -5.78 -15.82
CA SER A 94 -25.43 -6.20 -14.53
C SER A 94 -25.31 -5.10 -13.49
N ARG A 95 -26.40 -4.78 -12.78
CA ARG A 95 -26.43 -3.66 -11.84
C ARG A 95 -26.28 -4.07 -10.39
N ILE A 96 -25.55 -3.27 -9.62
CA ILE A 96 -25.51 -3.34 -8.15
C ILE A 96 -26.09 -2.05 -7.59
N PHE A 97 -27.11 -2.16 -6.75
CA PHE A 97 -27.69 -1.07 -5.98
C PHE A 97 -27.34 -1.20 -4.50
N ARG A 98 -27.22 -0.07 -3.81
CA ARG A 98 -27.12 0.01 -2.35
C ARG A 98 -28.35 0.71 -1.79
N LEU A 99 -29.04 0.04 -0.90
CA LEU A 99 -30.10 0.63 -0.07
C LEU A 99 -29.52 1.02 1.29
N ARG A 100 -29.52 2.32 1.57
CA ARG A 100 -29.10 2.89 2.86
C ARG A 100 -30.03 4.04 3.23
N GLY A 101 -30.54 4.05 4.46
CA GLY A 101 -31.39 5.14 4.95
C GLY A 101 -32.66 5.37 4.12
N GLY A 102 -33.17 4.33 3.46
CA GLY A 102 -34.34 4.41 2.58
C GLY A 102 -34.07 4.89 1.15
N THR A 103 -32.81 5.18 0.79
CA THR A 103 -32.43 5.58 -0.57
C THR A 103 -31.75 4.42 -1.29
N LEU A 104 -32.20 4.12 -2.52
CA LEU A 104 -31.59 3.14 -3.41
C LEU A 104 -30.64 3.84 -4.39
N GLU A 105 -29.34 3.65 -4.22
CA GLU A 105 -28.29 4.22 -5.07
C GLU A 105 -27.72 3.14 -6.02
N GLN A 106 -27.68 3.41 -7.32
CA GLN A 106 -26.97 2.54 -8.26
C GLN A 106 -25.45 2.78 -8.15
N LEU A 107 -24.68 1.72 -7.91
CA LEU A 107 -23.23 1.79 -7.72
C LEU A 107 -22.42 1.46 -8.99
N THR A 108 -23.01 0.72 -9.92
CA THR A 108 -22.41 0.33 -11.21
C THR A 108 -22.85 1.27 -12.33
N GLN A 109 -22.07 1.34 -13.41
CA GLN A 109 -22.43 2.07 -14.63
C GLN A 109 -22.47 1.10 -15.81
N ASP A 110 -23.62 1.01 -16.48
CA ASP A 110 -23.80 0.08 -17.60
C ASP A 110 -22.85 0.40 -18.77
N HIS A 111 -22.12 -0.61 -19.23
CA HIS A 111 -21.24 -0.52 -20.40
C HIS A 111 -21.96 -0.88 -21.70
N ARG A 112 -23.01 -0.12 -22.03
CA ARG A 112 -23.83 -0.29 -23.24
C ARG A 112 -23.61 0.87 -24.22
N TRP A 113 -23.67 0.60 -25.53
CA TRP A 113 -23.60 1.60 -26.60
C TRP A 113 -24.78 1.49 -27.56
N GLY A 114 -25.32 2.63 -28.00
CA GLY A 114 -26.40 2.74 -29.01
C GLY A 114 -27.69 3.41 -28.51
N PRO A 115 -28.43 4.14 -29.37
CA PRO A 115 -29.76 4.68 -29.04
C PRO A 115 -30.86 3.63 -29.27
N GLY A 116 -31.85 3.57 -28.37
CA GLY A 116 -33.07 2.75 -28.56
C GLY A 116 -32.86 1.24 -28.35
N ALA A 117 -33.53 0.42 -29.17
CA ALA A 117 -33.65 -1.05 -29.01
C ALA A 117 -32.45 -1.87 -29.50
N SER A 118 -31.39 -1.23 -30.03
CA SER A 118 -30.14 -1.88 -30.44
C SER A 118 -29.03 -1.56 -29.43
N ARG A 119 -29.18 -2.02 -28.19
CA ARG A 119 -28.15 -1.87 -27.14
C ARG A 119 -27.11 -2.95 -27.31
N TYR A 120 -25.90 -2.58 -27.72
CA TYR A 120 -24.76 -3.51 -27.77
C TYR A 120 -23.90 -3.36 -26.52
N LEU A 121 -23.42 -4.49 -26.00
CA LEU A 121 -22.51 -4.51 -24.87
C LEU A 121 -21.12 -4.02 -25.32
N ALA A 122 -20.66 -2.90 -24.79
CA ALA A 122 -19.41 -2.26 -25.17
C ALA A 122 -18.19 -2.85 -24.43
N ARG A 123 -18.40 -3.39 -23.22
CA ARG A 123 -17.37 -4.05 -22.41
C ARG A 123 -17.93 -5.30 -21.75
N ALA A 124 -17.21 -6.40 -21.84
CA ALA A 124 -17.49 -7.65 -21.12
C ALA A 124 -16.21 -8.47 -20.98
N LEU A 125 -16.20 -9.43 -20.06
CA LEU A 125 -15.13 -10.43 -20.03
C LEU A 125 -15.19 -11.28 -21.31
N GLY A 126 -14.03 -11.56 -21.89
CA GLY A 126 -13.87 -12.39 -23.07
C GLY A 126 -14.02 -11.67 -24.41
N ILE A 127 -14.38 -10.38 -24.43
CA ILE A 127 -14.51 -9.59 -25.68
C ILE A 127 -13.16 -9.04 -26.17
N ASP A 128 -12.29 -8.60 -25.26
CA ASP A 128 -10.96 -8.05 -25.57
C ASP A 128 -9.90 -8.72 -24.68
N LEU A 129 -8.65 -8.80 -25.16
CA LEU A 129 -7.48 -9.24 -24.39
C LEU A 129 -7.13 -8.25 -23.27
N ASN A 130 -7.33 -6.95 -23.52
CA ASN A 130 -7.08 -5.91 -22.53
C ASN A 130 -8.34 -5.68 -21.70
N LEU A 131 -8.23 -5.98 -20.41
CA LEU A 131 -9.33 -5.91 -19.49
C LEU A 131 -9.39 -4.54 -18.82
N ASP A 132 -10.46 -3.80 -19.09
CA ASP A 132 -10.80 -2.55 -18.41
C ASP A 132 -11.98 -2.81 -17.45
N ILE A 133 -11.71 -2.81 -16.15
CA ILE A 133 -12.69 -3.09 -15.09
C ILE A 133 -12.91 -1.83 -14.29
N ASP A 134 -14.17 -1.49 -14.06
CA ASP A 134 -14.52 -0.42 -13.15
C ASP A 134 -14.31 -0.89 -11.73
N HIS A 135 -13.58 -0.11 -10.93
CA HIS A 135 -13.32 -0.39 -9.52
C HIS A 135 -13.76 0.78 -8.65
N LYS A 136 -14.58 0.49 -7.64
CA LYS A 136 -15.04 1.47 -6.64
C LYS A 136 -14.86 0.90 -5.24
N THR A 137 -14.43 1.74 -4.30
CA THR A 137 -14.32 1.39 -2.88
C THR A 137 -15.21 2.31 -2.06
N PHE A 138 -15.90 1.78 -1.06
CA PHE A 138 -16.79 2.55 -0.20
C PHE A 138 -16.93 1.92 1.20
N PRO A 139 -17.26 2.72 2.24
CA PRO A 139 -17.57 2.17 3.56
C PRO A 139 -18.92 1.45 3.57
N ILE A 140 -18.96 0.29 4.22
CA ILE A 140 -20.18 -0.47 4.52
C ILE A 140 -20.64 -0.10 5.93
N ALA A 141 -21.93 0.16 6.09
CA ALA A 141 -22.57 0.40 7.37
C ALA A 141 -23.44 -0.80 7.78
N GLN A 142 -23.64 -0.97 9.09
CA GLN A 142 -24.55 -2.00 9.59
C GLN A 142 -25.97 -1.74 9.06
N GLY A 143 -26.61 -2.79 8.54
CA GLY A 143 -27.92 -2.71 7.92
C GLY A 143 -27.92 -2.29 6.46
N ASP A 144 -26.76 -2.02 5.84
CA ASP A 144 -26.69 -1.84 4.39
C ASP A 144 -27.21 -3.07 3.66
N VAL A 145 -28.05 -2.84 2.65
CA VAL A 145 -28.56 -3.88 1.75
C VAL A 145 -28.04 -3.61 0.35
N PHE A 146 -27.50 -4.64 -0.30
CA PHE A 146 -27.03 -4.61 -1.68
C PHE A 146 -27.91 -5.50 -2.55
N LEU A 147 -28.40 -4.94 -3.64
CA LEU A 147 -29.28 -5.61 -4.59
C LEU A 147 -28.55 -5.75 -5.93
N PHE A 148 -28.44 -6.99 -6.42
CA PHE A 148 -27.81 -7.35 -7.68
C PHE A 148 -28.89 -7.77 -8.66
N THR A 149 -28.88 -7.23 -9.88
CA THR A 149 -29.87 -7.56 -10.92
C THR A 149 -29.24 -7.66 -12.31
N THR A 150 -29.70 -8.64 -13.08
CA THR A 150 -29.49 -8.69 -14.54
C THR A 150 -30.49 -7.77 -15.25
N ASP A 151 -30.25 -7.49 -16.52
CA ASP A 151 -31.07 -6.62 -17.36
C ASP A 151 -32.48 -7.15 -17.59
N GLY A 152 -32.64 -8.48 -17.62
CA GLY A 152 -33.93 -9.14 -17.56
C GLY A 152 -34.82 -8.64 -16.41
N VAL A 153 -34.25 -8.14 -15.31
CA VAL A 153 -34.98 -7.54 -14.19
C VAL A 153 -35.06 -6.02 -14.31
N HIS A 154 -33.93 -5.33 -14.42
CA HIS A 154 -33.87 -3.87 -14.26
C HIS A 154 -34.26 -3.07 -15.51
N ASP A 155 -34.43 -3.72 -16.66
CA ASP A 155 -35.07 -3.09 -17.84
C ASP A 155 -36.61 -3.16 -17.76
N TRP A 156 -37.17 -3.99 -16.88
CA TRP A 156 -38.63 -4.21 -16.74
C TRP A 156 -39.24 -3.68 -15.45
N LEU A 157 -38.42 -3.45 -14.41
CA LEU A 157 -38.84 -2.87 -13.14
C LEU A 157 -38.08 -1.58 -12.85
N ALA A 158 -38.79 -0.54 -12.46
CA ALA A 158 -38.17 0.72 -12.06
C ALA A 158 -37.48 0.59 -10.69
N ALA A 159 -36.48 1.44 -10.43
CA ALA A 159 -35.76 1.46 -9.16
C ALA A 159 -36.70 1.66 -7.95
N ASP A 160 -37.78 2.44 -8.11
CA ASP A 160 -38.79 2.67 -7.08
C ASP A 160 -39.59 1.40 -6.75
N ASP A 161 -39.88 0.56 -7.75
CA ASP A 161 -40.55 -0.73 -7.54
C ASP A 161 -39.64 -1.70 -6.76
N LEU A 162 -38.35 -1.74 -7.13
CA LEU A 162 -37.35 -2.55 -6.44
C LEU A 162 -37.21 -2.11 -4.97
N LEU A 163 -37.13 -0.80 -4.74
CA LEU A 163 -37.06 -0.22 -3.40
C LEU A 163 -38.28 -0.62 -2.56
N ALA A 164 -39.49 -0.47 -3.11
CA ALA A 164 -40.73 -0.80 -2.43
C ALA A 164 -40.80 -2.29 -2.04
N ILE A 165 -40.34 -3.20 -2.89
CA ILE A 165 -40.35 -4.64 -2.58
C ILE A 165 -39.38 -4.96 -1.45
N VAL A 166 -38.15 -4.44 -1.52
CA VAL A 166 -37.11 -4.71 -0.51
C VAL A 166 -37.47 -4.12 0.86
N GLN A 167 -38.11 -2.95 0.91
CA GLN A 167 -38.51 -2.33 2.18
C GLN A 167 -39.70 -3.02 2.86
N ASN A 168 -40.64 -3.53 2.06
CA ASN A 168 -41.88 -4.12 2.59
C ASN A 168 -41.76 -5.60 2.93
N CYS A 169 -40.63 -6.23 2.61
CA CYS A 169 -40.40 -7.65 2.86
C CYS A 169 -39.25 -7.85 3.86
N PRO A 170 -39.50 -8.36 5.07
CA PRO A 170 -38.44 -8.65 6.04
C PRO A 170 -37.49 -9.77 5.59
N ASP A 171 -38.03 -10.71 4.80
CA ASP A 171 -37.31 -11.84 4.22
C ASP A 171 -36.76 -11.47 2.84
N LEU A 172 -35.43 -11.41 2.74
CA LEU A 172 -34.74 -10.96 1.53
C LEU A 172 -34.82 -11.99 0.40
N ASP A 173 -34.91 -13.29 0.71
CA ASP A 173 -35.07 -14.32 -0.32
C ASP A 173 -36.46 -14.21 -0.96
N HIS A 174 -37.49 -13.99 -0.14
CA HIS A 174 -38.83 -13.72 -0.64
C HIS A 174 -38.87 -12.41 -1.45
N ALA A 175 -38.19 -11.35 -1.00
CA ALA A 175 -38.08 -10.10 -1.77
C ALA A 175 -37.45 -10.34 -3.15
N ALA A 176 -36.37 -11.12 -3.24
CA ALA A 176 -35.71 -11.45 -4.50
C ALA A 176 -36.64 -12.28 -5.43
N CYS A 177 -37.34 -13.28 -4.90
CA CYS A 177 -38.33 -14.05 -5.66
C CYS A 177 -39.48 -13.17 -6.19
N GLU A 178 -39.96 -12.21 -5.39
CA GLU A 178 -41.03 -11.30 -5.80
C GLU A 178 -40.57 -10.34 -6.91
N ILE A 179 -39.34 -9.83 -6.84
CA ILE A 179 -38.72 -9.02 -7.90
C ILE A 179 -38.70 -9.82 -9.22
N VAL A 180 -38.20 -11.05 -9.20
CA VAL A 180 -38.15 -11.92 -10.38
C VAL A 180 -39.55 -12.21 -10.92
N ARG A 181 -40.51 -12.53 -10.04
CA ARG A 181 -41.90 -12.80 -10.42
C ARG A 181 -42.55 -11.60 -11.09
N ARG A 182 -42.32 -10.38 -10.59
CA ARG A 182 -42.87 -9.15 -11.18
C ARG A 182 -42.22 -8.80 -12.51
N ALA A 183 -40.89 -8.95 -12.64
CA ALA A 183 -40.20 -8.75 -13.91
C ALA A 183 -40.72 -9.72 -14.99
N ARG A 184 -40.94 -10.99 -14.62
CA ARG A 184 -41.56 -11.98 -15.52
C ARG A 184 -42.99 -11.60 -15.90
N ALA A 185 -43.80 -11.17 -14.93
CA ALA A 185 -45.17 -10.73 -15.18
C ALA A 185 -45.25 -9.46 -16.05
N ALA A 186 -44.22 -8.60 -15.99
CA ALA A 186 -44.09 -7.42 -16.83
C ALA A 186 -43.72 -7.75 -18.29
N GLY A 187 -43.33 -8.99 -18.59
CA GLY A 187 -43.08 -9.48 -19.94
C GLY A 187 -41.63 -9.82 -20.26
N SER A 188 -40.73 -9.87 -19.26
CA SER A 188 -39.35 -10.27 -19.49
C SER A 188 -39.24 -11.69 -20.03
N ALA A 189 -38.53 -11.83 -21.16
CA ALA A 189 -38.30 -13.08 -21.86
C ALA A 189 -36.85 -13.59 -21.70
N ASP A 190 -36.05 -12.91 -20.88
CA ASP A 190 -34.63 -13.17 -20.66
C ASP A 190 -34.35 -13.92 -19.35
N ASP A 191 -33.08 -14.24 -19.09
CA ASP A 191 -32.64 -14.82 -17.83
C ASP A 191 -32.78 -13.81 -16.68
N LEU A 192 -33.60 -14.18 -15.70
CA LEU A 192 -33.97 -13.34 -14.56
C LEU A 192 -33.14 -13.72 -13.33
N THR A 193 -32.12 -12.94 -13.02
CA THR A 193 -31.33 -13.15 -11.79
C THR A 193 -31.42 -11.93 -10.89
N CYS A 194 -31.79 -12.18 -9.63
CA CYS A 194 -31.79 -11.21 -8.54
C CYS A 194 -31.13 -11.82 -7.30
N GLN A 195 -30.20 -11.11 -6.70
CA GLN A 195 -29.57 -11.49 -5.43
C GLN A 195 -29.59 -10.29 -4.48
N ILE A 196 -29.94 -10.52 -3.22
CA ILE A 196 -29.98 -9.48 -2.19
C ILE A 196 -29.08 -9.90 -1.04
N VAL A 197 -28.19 -9.01 -0.61
CA VAL A 197 -27.23 -9.24 0.47
C VAL A 197 -27.36 -8.13 1.50
N ARG A 198 -27.58 -8.47 2.77
CA ARG A 198 -27.63 -7.51 3.89
C ARG A 198 -26.50 -7.75 4.87
N PHE A 199 -25.87 -6.67 5.32
CA PHE A 199 -24.84 -6.72 6.36
C PHE A 199 -25.47 -6.49 7.75
N ASP A 200 -25.99 -7.56 8.35
CA ASP A 200 -26.65 -7.50 9.67
C ASP A 200 -25.70 -7.08 10.80
N LYS A 201 -24.45 -7.54 10.71
CA LYS A 201 -23.36 -7.22 11.63
C LYS A 201 -22.11 -6.99 10.80
N LEU A 202 -21.37 -5.96 11.16
CA LEU A 202 -20.03 -5.76 10.66
C LEU A 202 -19.04 -6.30 11.69
N PRO A 203 -17.91 -6.88 11.27
CA PRO A 203 -16.82 -7.12 12.19
C PRO A 203 -16.47 -5.77 12.83
N LEU A 204 -16.32 -5.75 14.15
CA LEU A 204 -15.53 -4.69 14.75
C LEU A 204 -14.16 -4.83 14.10
N PRO A 205 -13.61 -3.78 13.46
CA PRO A 205 -12.41 -3.92 12.68
C PRO A 205 -11.35 -4.56 13.57
N ASP A 206 -10.79 -5.71 13.18
CA ASP A 206 -9.92 -6.56 14.02
C ASP A 206 -8.75 -5.77 14.63
N GLU A 207 -8.26 -4.76 13.90
CA GLU A 207 -7.40 -3.72 14.44
C GLU A 207 -8.06 -2.94 15.56
N GLN A 208 -9.19 -2.26 15.35
CA GLN A 208 -9.85 -1.50 16.41
C GLN A 208 -10.30 -2.37 17.58
N GLU A 209 -10.67 -3.64 17.43
CA GLU A 209 -11.03 -4.46 18.61
C GLU A 209 -9.80 -4.86 19.41
N ALA A 210 -8.72 -5.30 18.75
CA ALA A 210 -7.45 -5.56 19.40
C ALA A 210 -6.87 -4.29 20.03
N LEU A 211 -6.91 -3.17 19.30
CA LEU A 211 -6.48 -1.84 19.73
C LEU A 211 -7.35 -1.38 20.90
N ARG A 212 -8.68 -1.43 20.81
CA ARG A 212 -9.60 -1.07 21.92
C ARG A 212 -9.33 -1.89 23.18
N LYS A 213 -9.05 -3.19 23.05
CA LYS A 213 -8.67 -4.03 24.20
C LYS A 213 -7.36 -3.57 24.82
N LEU A 214 -6.39 -3.13 24.02
CA LEU A 214 -5.11 -2.59 24.50
C LEU A 214 -5.26 -1.19 25.09
N THR A 215 -5.99 -0.29 24.42
CA THR A 215 -6.18 1.11 24.84
C THR A 215 -7.09 1.25 26.05
N ALA A 216 -7.92 0.24 26.35
CA ALA A 216 -8.70 0.17 27.58
C ALA A 216 -7.89 -0.24 28.83
N LEU A 217 -6.64 -0.70 28.66
CA LEU A 217 -5.81 -1.10 29.79
C LEU A 217 -5.23 0.12 30.51
N PRO A 218 -5.12 0.09 31.86
CA PRO A 218 -4.47 1.16 32.60
C PRO A 218 -2.98 1.23 32.25
N PHE A 219 -2.36 2.37 32.48
CA PHE A 219 -0.91 2.49 32.34
C PHE A 219 -0.21 1.82 33.54
N PRO A 220 0.97 1.20 33.32
CA PRO A 220 1.76 0.66 34.42
C PRO A 220 2.26 1.78 35.35
N PRO A 221 2.51 1.46 36.63
CA PRO A 221 3.29 2.35 37.49
C PRO A 221 4.73 2.47 36.97
N LEU A 222 5.48 3.45 37.49
CA LEU A 222 6.93 3.51 37.31
C LEU A 222 7.56 2.21 37.84
N LEU A 223 8.44 1.61 37.03
CA LEU A 223 9.03 0.31 37.32
C LEU A 223 10.49 0.45 37.74
N GLU A 224 10.83 -0.12 38.89
CA GLU A 224 12.20 -0.13 39.43
C GLU A 224 12.86 -1.51 39.28
N PRO A 225 14.20 -1.58 39.26
CA PRO A 225 14.94 -2.84 39.30
C PRO A 225 14.43 -3.78 40.42
N GLY A 226 14.13 -5.03 40.06
CA GLY A 226 13.61 -6.05 40.98
C GLY A 226 12.08 -6.14 41.04
N MET A 227 11.34 -5.12 40.57
CA MET A 227 9.88 -5.21 40.45
C MET A 227 9.44 -6.28 39.45
N ARG A 228 8.20 -6.74 39.58
CA ARG A 228 7.58 -7.73 38.68
C ARG A 228 6.32 -7.16 38.06
N LEU A 229 6.18 -7.35 36.75
CA LEU A 229 4.97 -7.03 35.99
C LEU A 229 4.55 -8.28 35.20
N ASP A 230 3.40 -8.88 35.53
CA ASP A 230 2.81 -10.02 34.80
C ASP A 230 3.77 -11.21 34.51
N GLY A 231 4.73 -11.47 35.41
CA GLY A 231 5.75 -12.53 35.24
C GLY A 231 7.06 -12.07 34.57
N TYR A 232 7.19 -10.78 34.28
CA TYR A 232 8.45 -10.17 33.85
C TYR A 232 9.11 -9.45 35.02
N ARG A 233 10.34 -9.84 35.36
CA ARG A 233 11.14 -9.18 36.42
C ARG A 233 12.06 -8.14 35.82
N ILE A 234 11.93 -6.90 36.29
CA ILE A 234 12.72 -5.76 35.82
C ILE A 234 14.16 -5.91 36.28
N VAL A 235 15.10 -5.79 35.34
CA VAL A 235 16.53 -5.82 35.60
C VAL A 235 17.05 -4.40 35.78
N ARG A 236 16.74 -3.52 34.82
CA ARG A 236 17.13 -2.11 34.84
C ARG A 236 16.34 -1.31 33.81
N GLU A 237 16.33 0.00 33.98
CA GLU A 237 15.91 0.93 32.93
C GLU A 237 16.98 1.00 31.83
N ILE A 238 16.53 1.01 30.57
CA ILE A 238 17.37 1.24 29.38
C ILE A 238 17.27 2.71 28.96
N CYS A 239 16.04 3.24 28.93
CA CYS A 239 15.77 4.61 28.51
C CYS A 239 14.48 5.13 29.18
N ALA A 240 14.56 6.32 29.77
CA ALA A 240 13.40 7.14 30.12
C ALA A 240 13.38 8.37 29.23
N SER A 241 12.36 8.47 28.39
CA SER A 241 12.08 9.66 27.58
C SER A 241 10.73 10.25 27.98
N PRO A 242 10.42 11.51 27.62
CA PRO A 242 9.12 12.10 27.93
C PRO A 242 7.94 11.28 27.41
N ARG A 243 8.13 10.56 26.29
CA ARG A 243 7.08 9.79 25.61
C ARG A 243 7.07 8.31 25.95
N VAL A 244 8.20 7.69 26.31
CA VAL A 244 8.24 6.23 26.50
C VAL A 244 9.30 5.86 27.52
N GLN A 245 9.02 4.77 28.25
CA GLN A 245 9.97 4.13 29.13
C GLN A 245 10.29 2.74 28.62
N ILE A 246 11.58 2.39 28.65
CA ILE A 246 12.08 1.14 28.12
C ILE A 246 12.91 0.47 29.20
N TYR A 247 12.53 -0.74 29.55
CA TYR A 247 13.17 -1.54 30.60
C TYR A 247 13.74 -2.83 30.02
N GLN A 248 14.89 -3.24 30.55
CA GLN A 248 15.41 -4.58 30.37
C GLN A 248 14.76 -5.47 31.45
N ALA A 249 14.20 -6.62 31.06
CA ALA A 249 13.54 -7.54 31.98
C ALA A 249 13.88 -8.99 31.66
N VAL A 250 13.59 -9.89 32.60
CA VAL A 250 13.66 -11.35 32.43
C VAL A 250 12.24 -11.88 32.45
N ASP A 251 11.86 -12.64 31.42
CA ASP A 251 10.66 -13.49 31.47
C ASP A 251 10.91 -14.64 32.46
N GLU A 252 10.24 -14.63 33.61
CA GLU A 252 10.49 -15.63 34.66
C GLU A 252 10.05 -17.04 34.27
N GLN A 253 9.25 -17.21 33.20
CA GLN A 253 8.82 -18.53 32.73
C GLN A 253 9.83 -19.17 31.79
N THR A 254 10.43 -18.39 30.89
CA THR A 254 11.38 -18.87 29.88
C THR A 254 12.84 -18.68 30.30
N GLY A 255 13.10 -17.77 31.24
CA GLY A 255 14.44 -17.33 31.61
C GLY A 255 15.09 -16.39 30.59
N GLU A 256 14.38 -16.00 29.53
CA GLU A 256 14.92 -15.17 28.47
C GLU A 256 14.94 -13.68 28.84
N MET A 257 15.96 -12.98 28.35
CA MET A 257 16.00 -11.52 28.40
C MET A 257 15.01 -10.93 27.40
N VAL A 258 14.25 -9.92 27.83
CA VAL A 258 13.27 -9.20 27.02
C VAL A 258 13.38 -7.69 27.25
N VAL A 259 12.78 -6.92 26.35
CA VAL A 259 12.57 -5.49 26.51
C VAL A 259 11.10 -5.23 26.79
N LEU A 260 10.81 -4.44 27.82
CA LEU A 260 9.49 -3.91 28.09
C LEU A 260 9.46 -2.45 27.69
N LYS A 261 8.58 -2.10 26.75
CA LYS A 261 8.23 -0.73 26.41
C LYS A 261 6.93 -0.40 27.13
N THR A 262 6.89 0.70 27.89
CA THR A 262 5.68 1.18 28.56
C THR A 262 5.38 2.61 28.16
N PRO A 263 4.09 2.98 28.04
CA PRO A 263 3.72 4.34 27.73
C PRO A 263 4.08 5.27 28.89
N SER A 264 4.41 6.52 28.56
CA SER A 264 4.73 7.52 29.59
C SER A 264 3.44 8.02 30.26
N PRO A 265 3.38 8.09 31.60
CA PRO A 265 2.21 8.63 32.33
C PRO A 265 1.81 10.05 31.90
N ASN A 266 2.73 10.84 31.35
CA ASN A 266 2.47 12.19 30.86
C ASN A 266 1.50 12.24 29.66
N PHE A 267 1.25 11.09 29.00
CA PHE A 267 0.39 10.97 27.82
C PHE A 267 -0.83 10.07 28.07
N ALA A 268 -1.19 9.84 29.34
CA ALA A 268 -2.34 8.99 29.70
C ALA A 268 -3.69 9.54 29.20
N ASP A 269 -3.79 10.86 28.99
CA ASP A 269 -4.99 11.53 28.49
C ASP A 269 -4.92 11.87 27.00
N ASP A 270 -3.94 11.33 26.24
CA ASP A 270 -3.78 11.54 24.80
C ASP A 270 -4.19 10.27 24.02
N PRO A 271 -5.44 10.20 23.51
CA PRO A 271 -5.93 9.03 22.78
C PRO A 271 -5.11 8.72 21.53
N ILE A 272 -4.58 9.74 20.84
CA ILE A 272 -3.80 9.56 19.62
C ILE A 272 -2.48 8.87 19.96
N TYR A 273 -1.82 9.29 21.04
CA TYR A 273 -0.61 8.64 21.52
C TYR A 273 -0.86 7.19 21.94
N ILE A 274 -1.96 6.92 22.65
CA ILE A 274 -2.32 5.57 23.10
C ILE A 274 -2.60 4.64 21.90
N ASP A 275 -3.36 5.12 20.91
CA ASP A 275 -3.64 4.38 19.69
C ASP A 275 -2.33 4.06 18.93
N LEU A 276 -1.40 5.01 18.84
CA LEU A 276 -0.09 4.80 18.21
C LEU A 276 0.73 3.73 18.93
N PHE A 277 0.74 3.77 20.27
CA PHE A 277 1.46 2.80 21.08
C PHE A 277 0.90 1.39 20.89
N ALA A 278 -0.42 1.24 20.92
CA ALA A 278 -1.07 -0.05 20.73
C ALA A 278 -0.96 -0.54 19.26
N HIS A 279 -0.91 0.38 18.30
CA HIS A 279 -0.70 0.08 16.88
C HIS A 279 0.70 -0.52 16.64
N GLU A 280 1.72 -0.08 17.36
CA GLU A 280 3.07 -0.65 17.27
C GLU A 280 3.11 -2.14 17.61
N GLU A 281 2.45 -2.55 18.70
CA GLU A 281 2.35 -3.97 19.08
C GLU A 281 1.62 -4.77 18.01
N TRP A 282 0.52 -4.22 17.49
CA TRP A 282 -0.30 -4.86 16.47
C TRP A 282 0.50 -5.11 15.19
N VAL A 283 1.29 -4.12 14.74
CA VAL A 283 2.17 -4.24 13.57
C VAL A 283 3.27 -5.27 13.83
N GLY A 284 4.00 -5.11 14.93
CA GLY A 284 5.15 -5.96 15.22
C GLY A 284 4.79 -7.43 15.44
N SER A 285 3.59 -7.72 15.92
CA SER A 285 3.09 -9.11 16.07
C SER A 285 2.92 -9.86 14.73
N ARG A 286 2.80 -9.14 13.61
CA ARG A 286 2.59 -9.70 12.27
C ARG A 286 3.89 -9.85 11.47
N LEU A 287 4.94 -9.15 11.87
CA LEU A 287 6.22 -9.16 11.18
C LEU A 287 7.04 -10.39 11.61
N LYS A 288 7.47 -11.18 10.62
CA LYS A 288 8.36 -12.33 10.82
C LYS A 288 9.58 -12.19 9.92
N SER A 289 10.68 -11.72 10.47
CA SER A 289 11.94 -11.56 9.75
C SER A 289 13.11 -11.53 10.73
N PRO A 290 14.27 -12.13 10.39
CA PRO A 290 15.48 -11.99 11.21
C PRO A 290 15.99 -10.54 11.28
N HIS A 291 15.56 -9.68 10.34
CA HIS A 291 15.96 -8.27 10.24
C HIS A 291 14.92 -7.29 10.81
N VAL A 292 13.95 -7.78 11.58
CA VAL A 292 12.95 -6.98 12.28
C VAL A 292 12.85 -7.47 13.72
N MET A 293 12.77 -6.55 14.68
CA MET A 293 12.62 -6.90 16.09
C MET A 293 11.31 -7.67 16.33
N GLN A 294 11.43 -8.82 16.98
CA GLN A 294 10.30 -9.67 17.31
C GLN A 294 9.51 -9.11 18.51
N ILE A 295 8.21 -8.90 18.30
CA ILE A 295 7.25 -8.62 19.39
C ILE A 295 6.73 -9.94 19.96
N LYS A 296 6.72 -10.04 21.29
CA LYS A 296 6.23 -11.20 22.03
C LYS A 296 4.87 -10.88 22.64
N LYS A 297 3.92 -11.80 22.49
CA LYS A 297 2.60 -11.67 23.11
C LYS A 297 2.66 -12.14 24.58
N PRO A 298 2.35 -11.29 25.57
CA PRO A 298 2.32 -11.72 26.96
C PRO A 298 1.12 -12.63 27.22
N LYS A 299 1.27 -13.54 28.20
CA LYS A 299 0.23 -14.51 28.58
C LYS A 299 -0.86 -13.88 29.46
N VAL A 300 -0.44 -13.00 30.37
CA VAL A 300 -1.30 -12.23 31.26
C VAL A 300 -0.95 -10.77 31.04
N ARG A 301 -1.97 -9.92 31.01
CA ARG A 301 -1.78 -8.48 30.81
C ARG A 301 -2.68 -7.71 31.77
N SER A 302 -2.08 -7.04 32.75
CA SER A 302 -2.78 -6.21 33.74
C SER A 302 -2.80 -4.72 33.40
N CYS A 303 -1.88 -4.28 32.53
CA CYS A 303 -1.74 -2.88 32.09
C CYS A 303 -1.21 -2.81 30.65
N LEU A 304 -1.16 -1.61 30.06
CA LEU A 304 -0.66 -1.38 28.71
C LEU A 304 0.88 -1.41 28.66
N TYR A 305 1.45 -2.43 28.03
CA TYR A 305 2.90 -2.53 27.74
C TYR A 305 3.16 -3.46 26.57
N LEU A 306 4.29 -3.25 25.90
CA LEU A 306 4.77 -4.06 24.79
C LEU A 306 6.01 -4.86 25.22
N VAL A 307 6.03 -6.15 24.88
CA VAL A 307 7.17 -7.04 25.11
C VAL A 307 7.87 -7.29 23.79
N ALA A 308 9.18 -7.04 23.74
CA ALA A 308 10.00 -7.31 22.56
C ALA A 308 11.19 -8.21 22.93
N GLU A 309 11.78 -8.86 21.92
CA GLU A 309 13.07 -9.51 22.08
C GLU A 309 14.13 -8.51 22.57
N TYR A 310 15.03 -8.97 23.44
CA TYR A 310 16.21 -8.18 23.80
C TYR A 310 17.30 -8.37 22.76
N ILE A 311 17.71 -7.28 22.11
CA ILE A 311 18.78 -7.27 21.11
C ILE A 311 20.09 -6.83 21.80
N PRO A 312 21.01 -7.75 22.11
CA PRO A 312 22.30 -7.37 22.69
C PRO A 312 23.16 -6.73 21.61
N GLY A 313 23.30 -5.40 21.66
CA GLY A 313 24.01 -4.66 20.64
C GLY A 313 23.93 -3.15 20.83
N GLN A 314 24.05 -2.42 19.73
CA GLN A 314 23.96 -0.97 19.70
C GLN A 314 23.12 -0.47 18.53
N THR A 315 22.67 0.77 18.61
CA THR A 315 22.00 1.42 17.47
C THR A 315 22.98 1.65 16.32
N LEU A 316 22.47 1.73 15.09
CA LEU A 316 23.27 2.10 13.92
C LEU A 316 23.89 3.48 14.11
N ARG A 317 23.18 4.41 14.77
CA ARG A 317 23.73 5.73 15.10
C ARG A 317 24.99 5.63 15.96
N GLN A 318 24.93 4.91 17.08
CA GLN A 318 26.10 4.69 17.94
C GLN A 318 27.23 3.99 17.17
N TRP A 319 26.89 2.96 16.38
CA TRP A 319 27.87 2.26 15.55
C TRP A 319 28.54 3.21 14.54
N MET A 320 27.79 4.13 13.94
CA MET A 320 28.33 5.14 13.01
C MET A 320 29.31 6.10 13.67
N ASP A 321 29.05 6.49 14.92
CA ASP A 321 29.89 7.38 15.71
C ASP A 321 31.18 6.66 16.15
N ASP A 322 31.08 5.39 16.54
CA ASP A 322 32.22 4.53 16.90
C ASP A 322 33.09 4.16 15.68
N HIS A 323 32.48 4.11 14.48
CA HIS A 323 33.15 3.73 13.23
C HIS A 323 33.08 4.87 12.19
N PRO A 324 33.77 6.01 12.44
CA PRO A 324 33.76 7.14 11.52
C PRO A 324 34.50 6.85 10.20
N ARG A 325 35.43 5.88 10.23
CA ARG A 325 36.18 5.38 9.07
C ARG A 325 35.77 3.94 8.75
N ARG A 326 34.63 3.81 8.11
CA ARG A 326 34.04 2.53 7.67
C ARG A 326 34.28 2.30 6.18
N SER A 327 34.48 1.05 5.80
CA SER A 327 34.69 0.64 4.40
C SER A 327 33.38 0.62 3.61
N ILE A 328 33.48 0.77 2.29
CA ILE A 328 32.32 0.64 1.38
C ILE A 328 31.67 -0.74 1.53
N GLN A 329 32.45 -1.79 1.81
CA GLN A 329 31.92 -3.14 1.96
C GLN A 329 31.07 -3.31 3.21
N GLU A 330 31.49 -2.74 4.35
CA GLU A 330 30.69 -2.74 5.58
C GLU A 330 29.36 -2.01 5.37
N VAL A 331 29.38 -0.85 4.71
CA VAL A 331 28.16 -0.09 4.41
C VAL A 331 27.21 -0.90 3.54
N ARG A 332 27.72 -1.54 2.49
CA ARG A 332 26.91 -2.41 1.61
C ARG A 332 26.22 -3.53 2.38
N VAL A 333 26.95 -4.19 3.29
CA VAL A 333 26.39 -5.27 4.13
C VAL A 333 25.27 -4.72 5.02
N LEU A 334 25.49 -3.60 5.71
CA LEU A 334 24.47 -2.99 6.57
C LEU A 334 23.23 -2.59 5.77
N VAL A 335 23.39 -1.86 4.67
CA VAL A 335 22.28 -1.39 3.83
C VAL A 335 21.48 -2.56 3.26
N SER A 336 22.15 -3.63 2.84
CA SER A 336 21.46 -4.84 2.36
C SER A 336 20.65 -5.54 3.45
N GLN A 337 21.11 -5.56 4.70
CA GLN A 337 20.32 -6.12 5.80
C GLN A 337 19.14 -5.22 6.19
N ILE A 338 19.33 -3.90 6.25
CA ILE A 338 18.24 -2.93 6.47
C ILE A 338 17.15 -3.09 5.40
N ALA A 339 17.55 -3.23 4.13
CA ALA A 339 16.62 -3.45 3.04
C ALA A 339 15.83 -4.75 3.18
N LYS A 340 16.43 -5.84 3.67
CA LYS A 340 15.70 -7.08 3.97
C LYS A 340 14.67 -6.87 5.09
N GLY A 341 14.98 -6.03 6.08
CA GLY A 341 14.03 -5.58 7.09
C GLY A 341 12.84 -4.86 6.46
N LEU A 342 13.08 -3.82 5.65
CA LEU A 342 12.03 -3.06 4.95
C LEU A 342 11.17 -3.95 4.03
N LEU A 343 11.79 -4.87 3.30
CA LEU A 343 11.06 -5.82 2.45
C LEU A 343 10.11 -6.70 3.26
N ALA A 344 10.37 -6.97 4.54
CA ALA A 344 9.44 -7.70 5.40
C ALA A 344 8.14 -6.90 5.65
N PHE A 345 8.24 -5.57 5.79
CA PHE A 345 7.07 -4.68 5.85
C PHE A 345 6.36 -4.62 4.50
N HIS A 346 7.11 -4.37 3.43
CA HIS A 346 6.55 -4.17 2.09
C HIS A 346 5.81 -5.41 1.57
N ARG A 347 6.24 -6.62 1.97
CA ARG A 347 5.54 -7.88 1.66
C ARG A 347 4.16 -8.00 2.29
N LEU A 348 3.89 -7.25 3.35
CA LEU A 348 2.61 -7.18 4.04
C LEU A 348 1.85 -5.88 3.73
N ASP A 349 2.23 -5.16 2.66
CA ASP A 349 1.70 -3.85 2.28
C ASP A 349 1.78 -2.81 3.43
N MET A 350 2.79 -2.96 4.29
CA MET A 350 3.13 -2.02 5.36
C MET A 350 4.31 -1.14 4.94
N LEU A 351 4.30 0.12 5.35
CA LEU A 351 5.38 1.09 5.17
C LEU A 351 5.97 1.44 6.53
N HIS A 352 7.29 1.47 6.66
CA HIS A 352 7.95 1.79 7.93
C HIS A 352 7.78 3.26 8.32
N GLN A 353 7.95 4.18 7.35
CA GLN A 353 7.77 5.64 7.44
C GLN A 353 8.70 6.42 8.37
N ASP A 354 9.27 5.78 9.40
CA ASP A 354 10.22 6.40 10.34
C ASP A 354 11.57 5.66 10.35
N LEU A 355 12.11 5.36 9.17
CA LEU A 355 13.40 4.70 9.06
C LEU A 355 14.52 5.73 9.25
N ASN A 356 15.29 5.56 10.32
CA ASN A 356 16.44 6.39 10.64
C ASN A 356 17.49 5.54 11.42
N PRO A 357 18.74 6.02 11.60
CA PRO A 357 19.79 5.25 12.26
C PRO A 357 19.60 4.99 13.76
N THR A 358 18.68 5.69 14.45
CA THR A 358 18.32 5.35 15.83
C THR A 358 17.31 4.20 15.88
N ASN A 359 16.56 3.99 14.80
CA ASN A 359 15.56 2.92 14.64
C ASN A 359 16.13 1.64 13.98
N VAL A 360 17.46 1.51 13.97
CA VAL A 360 18.16 0.34 13.46
C VAL A 360 19.14 -0.15 14.53
N MET A 361 19.08 -1.42 14.92
CA MET A 361 20.05 -2.05 15.82
C MET A 361 20.96 -3.01 15.08
N ILE A 362 22.21 -3.09 15.55
CA ILE A 362 23.20 -4.08 15.14
C ILE A 362 23.51 -4.92 16.39
N ASP A 363 23.23 -6.21 16.33
CA ASP A 363 23.57 -7.12 17.42
C ASP A 363 25.07 -7.49 17.44
N ARG A 364 25.49 -8.26 18.44
CA ARG A 364 26.89 -8.71 18.60
C ARG A 364 27.39 -9.59 17.45
N ASP A 365 26.50 -10.25 16.72
CA ASP A 365 26.83 -11.10 15.58
C ASP A 365 26.83 -10.31 14.25
N GLY A 366 26.55 -9.01 14.30
CA GLY A 366 26.50 -8.13 13.14
C GLY A 366 25.19 -8.22 12.35
N ILE A 367 24.15 -8.82 12.94
CA ILE A 367 22.82 -8.86 12.34
C ILE A 367 22.10 -7.54 12.60
N VAL A 368 21.59 -6.96 11.52
CA VAL A 368 20.82 -5.72 11.57
C VAL A 368 19.35 -6.03 11.76
N LYS A 369 18.72 -5.35 12.71
CA LYS A 369 17.29 -5.43 13.02
C LYS A 369 16.67 -4.04 13.04
N LEU A 370 15.55 -3.86 12.34
CA LEU A 370 14.70 -2.69 12.47
C LEU A 370 13.97 -2.70 13.81
N ILE A 371 13.97 -1.57 14.49
CA ILE A 371 13.30 -1.35 15.78
C ILE A 371 12.36 -0.13 15.67
N ASP A 372 11.31 -0.10 16.50
CA ASP A 372 10.25 0.91 16.51
C ASP A 372 9.33 0.92 15.27
N PHE A 373 8.06 0.54 15.51
CA PHE A 373 7.04 0.41 14.46
C PHE A 373 5.88 1.38 14.68
N GLY A 374 5.97 2.31 15.64
CA GLY A 374 4.85 3.19 16.01
C GLY A 374 4.37 4.09 14.88
N SER A 375 5.21 4.32 13.87
CA SER A 375 4.90 5.16 12.70
C SER A 375 4.41 4.37 11.48
N THR A 376 4.33 3.04 11.55
CA THR A 376 3.99 2.19 10.39
C THR A 376 2.62 2.56 9.79
N LYS A 377 2.48 2.48 8.46
CA LYS A 377 1.19 2.63 7.76
C LYS A 377 0.87 1.40 6.93
N ILE A 378 -0.40 1.00 6.89
CA ILE A 378 -0.91 -0.10 6.06
C ILE A 378 -1.62 0.50 4.85
N ALA A 379 -1.37 0.00 3.64
CA ALA A 379 -1.89 0.58 2.40
C ALA A 379 -3.42 0.49 2.22
N GLY A 380 -4.16 -0.14 3.15
CA GLY A 380 -5.60 -0.44 3.03
C GLY A 380 -6.49 -0.02 4.22
N VAL A 381 -5.96 0.67 5.23
CA VAL A 381 -6.75 1.13 6.39
C VAL A 381 -6.77 2.68 6.40
N GLU A 382 -7.95 3.26 6.57
CA GLU A 382 -8.16 4.71 6.68
C GLU A 382 -7.36 5.35 7.83
N GLU A 383 -7.00 6.61 7.62
CA GLU A 383 -6.00 7.37 8.35
C GLU A 383 -6.42 7.70 9.80
N ILE A 384 -5.89 6.97 10.78
CA ILE A 384 -6.03 7.37 12.20
C ILE A 384 -5.11 8.57 12.53
N ALA A 385 -4.11 8.91 11.71
CA ALA A 385 -3.41 10.19 11.84
C ALA A 385 -2.78 10.70 10.54
N SER A 386 -2.78 12.03 10.37
CA SER A 386 -2.02 12.73 9.33
C SER A 386 -0.52 12.45 9.46
N PRO A 387 0.21 12.15 8.36
CA PRO A 387 1.67 12.02 8.37
C PRO A 387 2.38 13.23 9.02
N LEU A 388 1.80 14.43 8.91
CA LEU A 388 2.35 15.69 9.42
C LEU A 388 2.40 15.81 10.95
N SER A 389 1.49 15.17 11.70
CA SER A 389 1.54 15.24 13.16
C SER A 389 2.71 14.43 13.74
N ARG A 390 3.25 13.47 12.97
CA ARG A 390 4.31 12.52 13.37
C ARG A 390 5.73 12.99 13.03
N ILE A 391 5.90 13.88 12.04
CA ILE A 391 7.20 14.38 11.52
C ILE A 391 7.84 15.46 12.43
N HIS A 392 7.28 15.75 13.61
CA HIS A 392 7.73 16.84 14.48
C HIS A 392 8.98 16.56 15.33
N LEU A 393 9.65 15.39 15.20
CA LEU A 393 10.98 15.20 15.80
C LEU A 393 12.06 15.78 14.90
N LEU A 394 12.76 16.79 15.42
CA LEU A 394 13.82 17.58 14.75
C LEU A 394 14.89 16.71 14.05
N GLY A 395 15.21 15.51 14.55
CA GLY A 395 16.23 14.62 13.95
C GLY A 395 15.73 13.62 12.90
N THR A 396 14.44 13.25 12.93
CA THR A 396 13.84 12.29 11.98
C THR A 396 13.66 12.90 10.59
N ARG A 397 13.46 14.22 10.53
CA ARG A 397 13.16 14.95 9.28
C ARG A 397 14.22 14.77 8.20
N HIS A 398 15.49 14.62 8.56
CA HIS A 398 16.57 14.48 7.59
C HIS A 398 16.50 13.18 6.76
N TYR A 399 15.81 12.15 7.26
CA TYR A 399 15.64 10.87 6.59
C TYR A 399 14.28 10.76 5.89
N ALA A 400 13.29 11.57 6.31
CA ALA A 400 11.95 11.53 5.75
C ALA A 400 11.93 11.95 4.27
N ALA A 401 11.12 11.25 3.48
CA ALA A 401 10.98 11.54 2.06
C ALA A 401 10.29 12.91 1.79
N PRO A 402 10.66 13.64 0.72
CA PRO A 402 10.15 14.98 0.43
C PRO A 402 8.62 15.10 0.36
N GLU A 403 7.96 14.06 -0.17
CA GLU A 403 6.51 13.98 -0.33
C GLU A 403 5.75 14.14 0.99
N TYR A 404 6.36 13.75 2.11
CA TYR A 404 5.76 13.91 3.43
C TYR A 404 5.63 15.39 3.86
N PHE A 405 6.59 16.24 3.51
CA PHE A 405 6.52 17.68 3.78
C PHE A 405 5.48 18.40 2.92
N LEU A 406 5.10 17.78 1.80
CA LEU A 406 4.05 18.26 0.90
C LEU A 406 2.66 17.73 1.29
N GLY A 407 2.55 16.93 2.35
CA GLY A 407 1.30 16.33 2.80
C GLY A 407 0.82 15.16 1.94
N TYR A 408 1.63 14.66 1.02
CA TYR A 408 1.31 13.46 0.24
C TYR A 408 1.50 12.20 1.07
N ALA A 409 0.76 11.15 0.72
CA ALA A 409 0.93 9.84 1.33
C ALA A 409 2.26 9.21 0.94
N GLY A 410 2.95 8.61 1.91
CA GLY A 410 4.14 7.82 1.64
C GLY A 410 3.84 6.54 0.87
N THR A 411 4.83 6.04 0.15
CA THR A 411 4.80 4.76 -0.56
C THR A 411 6.05 3.95 -0.23
N GLN A 412 6.23 2.76 -0.82
CA GLN A 412 7.49 2.01 -0.70
C GLN A 412 8.70 2.82 -1.20
N SER A 413 8.47 3.77 -2.12
CA SER A 413 9.48 4.71 -2.60
C SER A 413 9.94 5.72 -1.53
N SER A 414 9.13 5.96 -0.51
CA SER A 414 9.45 6.83 0.63
C SER A 414 10.39 6.14 1.62
N ASP A 415 10.15 4.85 1.91
CA ASP A 415 11.08 4.03 2.71
C ASP A 415 12.42 3.84 1.98
N GLN A 416 12.38 3.68 0.65
CA GLN A 416 13.59 3.63 -0.19
C GLN A 416 14.41 4.93 -0.07
N PHE A 417 13.76 6.09 -0.13
CA PHE A 417 14.44 7.37 0.05
C PHE A 417 15.14 7.43 1.41
N SER A 418 14.44 7.03 2.47
CA SER A 418 14.98 7.00 3.83
C SER A 418 16.22 6.09 3.92
N LEU A 419 16.16 4.90 3.34
CA LEU A 419 17.32 4.01 3.26
C LEU A 419 18.48 4.60 2.46
N ALA A 420 18.18 5.31 1.36
CA ALA A 420 19.20 5.95 0.54
C ALA A 420 19.88 7.11 1.28
N VAL A 421 19.16 7.84 2.14
CA VAL A 421 19.76 8.86 3.03
C VAL A 421 20.72 8.18 4.02
N ILE A 422 20.29 7.09 4.66
CA ILE A 422 21.15 6.31 5.58
C ILE A 422 22.39 5.79 4.85
N ALA A 423 22.23 5.23 3.65
CA ALA A 423 23.35 4.74 2.84
C ALA A 423 24.32 5.86 2.47
N TYR A 424 23.81 7.03 2.08
CA TYR A 424 24.62 8.21 1.76
C TYR A 424 25.43 8.65 2.99
N GLU A 425 24.80 8.76 4.15
CA GLU A 425 25.47 9.18 5.38
C GLU A 425 26.50 8.14 5.85
N LEU A 426 26.18 6.84 5.71
CA LEU A 426 27.13 5.76 5.96
C LEU A 426 28.37 5.83 5.05
N LEU A 427 28.24 6.34 3.83
CA LEU A 427 29.37 6.46 2.89
C LEU A 427 30.17 7.76 3.07
N THR A 428 29.60 8.78 3.72
CA THR A 428 30.13 10.16 3.64
C THR A 428 30.25 10.89 4.98
N ASN A 429 29.58 10.44 6.04
CA ASN A 429 29.38 11.16 7.31
C ASN A 429 28.72 12.54 7.13
N ARG A 430 27.91 12.70 6.07
CA ARG A 430 27.20 13.93 5.70
C ARG A 430 25.80 13.57 5.22
N LEU A 431 24.89 14.55 5.23
CA LEU A 431 23.55 14.41 4.64
C LEU A 431 23.55 14.85 3.16
N PRO A 432 22.72 14.21 2.30
CA PRO A 432 22.74 14.47 0.85
C PRO A 432 22.27 15.87 0.47
N TYR A 433 21.41 16.48 1.29
CA TYR A 433 20.82 17.80 1.08
C TYR A 433 21.22 18.83 2.16
N GLY A 434 22.17 18.49 3.02
CA GLY A 434 22.60 19.31 4.15
C GLY A 434 21.59 19.39 5.30
N GLU A 435 21.98 20.10 6.37
CA GLU A 435 21.22 20.22 7.62
C GLU A 435 19.91 21.01 7.47
N SER A 436 19.79 21.88 6.47
CA SER A 436 18.55 22.64 6.23
C SER A 436 17.45 21.83 5.53
N TYR A 437 17.64 20.51 5.34
CA TYR A 437 16.65 19.66 4.70
C TYR A 437 15.38 19.55 5.56
N GLY A 438 14.23 19.84 4.95
CA GLY A 438 12.95 19.94 5.65
C GLY A 438 12.64 21.33 6.20
N GLU A 439 13.56 22.30 6.04
CA GLU A 439 13.35 23.71 6.35
C GLU A 439 13.27 24.53 5.05
N GLY A 440 12.13 25.18 4.81
CA GLY A 440 11.91 26.01 3.63
C GLY A 440 11.57 25.24 2.34
N SER A 441 11.80 25.88 1.19
CA SER A 441 11.31 25.36 -0.11
C SER A 441 12.15 24.21 -0.66
N LEU A 442 11.50 23.06 -0.90
CA LEU A 442 12.11 21.88 -1.54
C LEU A 442 12.75 22.19 -2.90
N THR A 443 12.28 23.21 -3.62
CA THR A 443 12.80 23.60 -4.94
C THR A 443 14.23 24.14 -4.93
N ARG A 444 14.76 24.52 -3.77
CA ARG A 444 16.14 25.02 -3.62
C ARG A 444 17.14 23.92 -3.25
N LEU A 445 16.65 22.73 -2.90
CA LEU A 445 17.50 21.62 -2.47
C LEU A 445 18.31 21.08 -3.65
N LYS A 446 19.62 20.91 -3.45
CA LYS A 446 20.52 20.33 -4.43
C LYS A 446 21.25 19.15 -3.81
N TYR A 447 21.22 18.03 -4.52
CA TYR A 447 21.99 16.85 -4.13
C TYR A 447 23.49 17.17 -4.18
N THR A 448 24.20 16.87 -3.11
CA THR A 448 25.66 16.93 -3.07
C THR A 448 26.22 15.55 -3.36
N SER A 449 27.06 15.41 -4.40
CA SER A 449 27.68 14.12 -4.74
C SER A 449 28.46 13.53 -3.56
N ALA A 450 28.21 12.25 -3.27
CA ALA A 450 28.91 11.52 -2.21
C ALA A 450 30.42 11.45 -2.47
N ARG A 451 30.82 11.47 -3.75
CA ARG A 451 32.24 11.49 -4.18
C ARG A 451 32.99 12.75 -3.76
N ARG A 452 32.27 13.84 -3.44
CA ARG A 452 32.88 15.06 -2.91
C ARG A 452 33.46 14.83 -1.51
N PHE A 453 32.83 13.96 -0.73
CA PHE A 453 33.22 13.65 0.65
C PHE A 453 34.02 12.36 0.74
N ASN A 454 33.75 11.40 -0.15
CA ASN A 454 34.47 10.14 -0.26
C ASN A 454 34.94 9.90 -1.71
N PRO A 455 36.14 10.40 -2.09
CA PRO A 455 36.64 10.29 -3.47
C PRO A 455 36.86 8.85 -3.97
N GLU A 456 37.03 7.89 -3.06
CA GLU A 456 37.21 6.47 -3.38
C GLU A 456 35.90 5.81 -3.84
N LEU A 457 34.76 6.47 -3.61
CA LEU A 457 33.46 5.97 -4.00
C LEU A 457 33.34 5.84 -5.53
N PRO A 458 33.00 4.66 -6.06
CA PRO A 458 32.81 4.47 -7.48
C PRO A 458 31.68 5.34 -8.04
N ILE A 459 31.85 5.83 -9.28
CA ILE A 459 30.89 6.72 -9.95
C ILE A 459 29.50 6.08 -10.02
N TRP A 460 29.42 4.79 -10.33
CA TRP A 460 28.15 4.08 -10.44
C TRP A 460 27.38 4.03 -9.11
N MET A 461 28.08 3.98 -7.97
CA MET A 461 27.44 3.96 -6.66
C MET A 461 26.85 5.32 -6.29
N ASP A 462 27.58 6.41 -6.56
CA ASP A 462 27.03 7.77 -6.41
C ASP A 462 25.83 8.00 -7.34
N LYS A 463 25.85 7.44 -8.56
CA LYS A 463 24.70 7.51 -9.47
C LYS A 463 23.49 6.72 -8.97
N ALA A 464 23.70 5.57 -8.31
CA ALA A 464 22.62 4.85 -7.64
C ALA A 464 21.99 5.69 -6.52
N LEU A 465 22.82 6.35 -5.70
CA LEU A 465 22.35 7.28 -4.66
C LEU A 465 21.59 8.47 -5.26
N VAL A 466 22.08 9.08 -6.35
CA VAL A 466 21.39 10.17 -7.05
C VAL A 466 19.98 9.76 -7.49
N LYS A 467 19.83 8.56 -8.07
CA LYS A 467 18.52 8.05 -8.52
C LYS A 467 17.60 7.79 -7.32
N ALA A 468 18.08 7.09 -6.29
CA ALA A 468 17.28 6.73 -5.11
C ALA A 468 16.89 7.96 -4.25
N LEU A 469 17.73 9.00 -4.23
CA LEU A 469 17.49 10.24 -3.52
C LEU A 469 16.74 11.28 -4.36
N SER A 470 16.25 10.97 -5.56
CA SER A 470 15.51 11.94 -6.35
C SER A 470 14.35 12.55 -5.55
N LEU A 471 14.20 13.89 -5.60
CA LEU A 471 13.11 14.56 -4.89
C LEU A 471 11.74 14.15 -5.42
N ASN A 472 11.64 13.87 -6.73
CA ASN A 472 10.44 13.30 -7.33
C ASN A 472 10.45 11.77 -7.15
N PRO A 473 9.45 11.17 -6.46
CA PRO A 473 9.38 9.72 -6.24
C PRO A 473 9.32 8.90 -7.54
N GLU A 474 8.74 9.44 -8.62
CA GLU A 474 8.64 8.75 -9.92
C GLU A 474 9.99 8.53 -10.62
N HIS A 475 11.00 9.32 -10.24
CA HIS A 475 12.35 9.21 -10.77
C HIS A 475 13.23 8.26 -9.93
N ARG A 476 12.73 7.76 -8.80
CA ARG A 476 13.43 6.80 -7.95
C ARG A 476 13.34 5.38 -8.53
N TYR A 477 13.91 4.40 -7.83
CA TYR A 477 13.78 3.00 -8.23
C TYR A 477 12.34 2.52 -8.01
N LYS A 478 11.81 1.72 -8.95
CA LYS A 478 10.46 1.14 -8.80
C LYS A 478 10.39 0.10 -7.70
N THR A 479 11.50 -0.60 -7.46
CA THR A 479 11.61 -1.64 -6.43
C THR A 479 12.83 -1.39 -5.55
N LEU A 480 12.67 -1.61 -4.24
CA LEU A 480 13.76 -1.46 -3.27
C LEU A 480 14.96 -2.38 -3.61
N SER A 481 14.69 -3.60 -4.08
CA SER A 481 15.72 -4.56 -4.48
C SER A 481 16.59 -4.06 -5.64
N GLU A 482 16.04 -3.30 -6.59
CA GLU A 482 16.79 -2.71 -7.71
C GLU A 482 17.79 -1.66 -7.20
N PHE A 483 17.37 -0.81 -6.25
CA PHE A 483 18.28 0.14 -5.60
C PHE A 483 19.44 -0.58 -4.90
N VAL A 484 19.14 -1.57 -4.07
CA VAL A 484 20.17 -2.33 -3.34
C VAL A 484 21.10 -3.05 -4.30
N TYR A 485 20.59 -3.58 -5.41
CA TYR A 485 21.40 -4.22 -6.44
C TYR A 485 22.40 -3.23 -7.06
N ASP A 486 21.94 -2.07 -7.50
CA ASP A 486 22.77 -1.02 -8.11
C ASP A 486 23.75 -0.36 -7.13
N LEU A 487 23.43 -0.36 -5.83
CA LEU A 487 24.38 0.07 -4.79
C LEU A 487 25.47 -0.99 -4.55
N ASN A 488 25.21 -2.26 -4.88
CA ASN A 488 26.16 -3.35 -4.70
C ASN A 488 26.94 -3.71 -5.97
N HIS A 489 26.43 -3.36 -7.16
CA HIS A 489 26.98 -3.80 -8.43
C HIS A 489 27.07 -2.64 -9.42
N PRO A 490 28.13 -2.58 -10.25
CA PRO A 490 28.23 -1.58 -11.30
C PRO A 490 27.08 -1.70 -12.30
N ASN A 491 26.27 -0.63 -12.42
CA ASN A 491 25.26 -0.54 -13.47
C ASN A 491 25.88 0.08 -14.74
N PRO A 492 25.94 -0.64 -15.87
CA PRO A 492 26.54 -0.14 -17.12
C PRO A 492 25.88 1.13 -17.65
N SER A 493 24.59 1.34 -17.37
CA SER A 493 23.87 2.55 -17.77
C SER A 493 24.40 3.81 -17.08
N PHE A 494 24.87 3.69 -15.82
CA PHE A 494 25.47 4.80 -15.07
C PHE A 494 26.91 5.10 -15.49
N LEU A 495 27.58 4.12 -16.10
CA LEU A 495 28.94 4.27 -16.65
C LEU A 495 28.92 4.89 -18.05
N ARG A 496 27.83 4.72 -18.80
CA ARG A 496 27.62 5.40 -20.08
C ARG A 496 27.28 6.87 -19.82
N ARG A 497 28.25 7.77 -19.96
CA ARG A 497 27.94 9.20 -20.07
C ARG A 497 26.94 9.37 -21.22
N GLN A 498 25.77 9.93 -20.94
CA GLN A 498 24.86 10.54 -21.91
C GLN A 498 24.83 12.04 -21.64
N GLU A 499 25.98 12.70 -21.75
CA GLU A 499 26.00 14.17 -21.76
C GLU A 499 25.65 14.63 -23.19
N PRO A 500 24.66 15.52 -23.37
CA PRO A 500 24.34 16.10 -24.67
C PRO A 500 25.58 16.77 -25.30
N LEU A 501 25.63 16.84 -26.64
CA LEU A 501 26.79 17.40 -27.37
C LEU A 501 27.16 18.83 -26.94
N ILE A 502 26.18 19.62 -26.51
CA ILE A 502 26.37 20.98 -26.01
C ILE A 502 27.20 21.02 -24.71
N GLU A 503 27.08 19.99 -23.85
CA GLU A 503 27.85 19.89 -22.61
C GLU A 503 29.22 19.24 -22.87
N ARG A 504 29.29 18.26 -23.78
CA ARG A 504 30.54 17.57 -24.12
C ARG A 504 31.53 18.43 -24.90
N HIS A 505 31.01 19.17 -25.89
CA HIS A 505 31.81 19.96 -26.81
C HIS A 505 31.05 21.25 -27.17
N PRO A 506 30.92 22.20 -26.23
CA PRO A 506 30.13 23.42 -26.43
C PRO A 506 30.55 24.17 -27.70
N VAL A 507 31.86 24.25 -27.96
CA VAL A 507 32.41 24.90 -29.16
C VAL A 507 32.02 24.16 -30.45
N ARG A 508 32.04 22.82 -30.48
CA ARG A 508 31.65 22.06 -31.68
C ARG A 508 30.15 22.12 -31.93
N PHE A 509 29.35 22.07 -30.86
CA PHE A 509 27.90 22.23 -30.95
C PHE A 509 27.53 23.59 -31.55
N TRP A 510 28.08 24.68 -31.00
CA TRP A 510 27.80 26.03 -31.52
C TRP A 510 28.34 26.26 -32.94
N ARG A 511 29.48 25.66 -33.31
CA ARG A 511 29.98 25.70 -34.69
C ARG A 511 29.05 25.01 -35.68
N LEU A 512 28.52 23.84 -35.32
CA LEU A 512 27.56 23.10 -36.16
C LEU A 512 26.23 23.83 -36.26
N ALA A 513 25.71 24.36 -35.15
CA ALA A 513 24.49 25.16 -35.13
C ALA A 513 24.61 26.42 -36.01
N ALA A 514 25.74 27.13 -35.93
CA ALA A 514 26.01 28.29 -36.76
C ALA A 514 26.13 27.93 -38.25
N ALA A 515 26.80 26.81 -38.60
CA ALA A 515 26.91 26.34 -39.98
C ALA A 515 25.53 25.96 -40.56
N LEU A 516 24.70 25.24 -39.80
CA LEU A 516 23.33 24.91 -40.17
C LEU A 516 22.48 26.18 -40.37
N GLY A 517 22.59 27.16 -39.47
CA GLY A 517 21.91 28.44 -39.60
C GLY A 517 22.33 29.22 -40.86
N TRP A 518 23.61 29.18 -41.22
CA TRP A 518 24.11 29.78 -42.46
C TRP A 518 23.53 29.11 -43.70
N VAL A 519 23.52 27.77 -43.74
CA VAL A 519 22.94 27.01 -44.86
C VAL A 519 21.45 27.29 -45.00
N LEU A 520 20.71 27.33 -43.88
CA LEU A 520 19.28 27.63 -43.89
C LEU A 520 19.00 29.04 -44.44
N ASN A 521 19.77 30.04 -44.00
CA ASN A 521 19.64 31.41 -44.50
C ASN A 521 19.99 31.52 -45.99
N LEU A 522 20.98 30.76 -46.47
CA LEU A 522 21.31 30.70 -47.89
C LEU A 522 20.14 30.13 -48.72
N ILE A 523 19.53 29.04 -48.23
CA ILE A 523 18.36 28.41 -48.87
C ILE A 523 17.17 29.39 -48.90
N LEU A 524 16.89 30.06 -47.78
CA LEU A 524 15.82 31.06 -47.68
C LEU A 524 16.08 32.25 -48.60
N GLY A 525 17.33 32.71 -48.70
CA GLY A 525 17.73 33.78 -49.63
C GLY A 525 17.53 33.38 -51.09
N LEU A 526 17.92 32.15 -51.47
CA LEU A 526 17.71 31.62 -52.82
C LEU A 526 16.22 31.45 -53.15
N LEU A 527 15.41 31.01 -52.19
CA LEU A 527 13.95 30.94 -52.33
C LEU A 527 13.32 32.33 -52.50
N LEU A 528 13.77 33.32 -51.71
CA LEU A 528 13.31 34.70 -51.81
C LEU A 528 13.67 35.31 -53.18
N ILE A 529 14.88 35.08 -53.67
CA ILE A 529 15.30 35.54 -55.01
C ILE A 529 14.44 34.90 -56.10
N ARG A 530 14.14 33.60 -56.00
CA ARG A 530 13.21 32.93 -56.92
C ARG A 530 11.79 33.51 -56.87
N LEU A 531 11.31 33.87 -55.68
CA LEU A 531 9.99 34.51 -55.48
C LEU A 531 9.92 35.94 -56.01
N LEU A 532 11.05 36.64 -56.12
CA LEU A 532 11.13 38.01 -56.64
C LEU A 532 11.37 38.07 -58.16
N GLN A 533 11.75 36.95 -58.80
CA GLN A 533 12.04 36.86 -60.24
C GLN A 533 10.95 36.14 -61.04
N GLY A 534 9.94 35.56 -60.39
CA GLY A 534 8.71 35.05 -61.00
C GLY A 534 7.54 35.95 -60.64
#